data_AF-A0A9D4IQQ9-F1
#
_entry.id   AF-A0A9D4IQQ9-F1
#
_cell.length_a   1.000
_cell.length_b   1.000
_cell.length_c   1.000
_cell.angle_alpha   90.00
_cell.angle_beta   90.00
_cell.angle_gamma   90.00
#
_symmetry.space_group_name_H-M   'P 1'
#
loop_
_entity.id
_entity.type
_entity.pdbx_description
1 polymer ?
#
loop_
_entity_poly.entity_id
_entity_poly.type
_entity_poly.pdbx_seq_one_letter_code
_entity_poly.pdbx_strand_id
1 'polypeptide(L)' 'MFEKALLQNNREGFIDLFLAQGVRVHKYLNHKKLKLLFEKADDKEFFVSVCLEGVLGIIWVSM' A
#
# COMPACT_ATOMS: atom_id res chain seq x y z
N MET A 1 -6.13 -12.58 -4.86
CA MET A 1 -4.89 -13.12 -4.26
C MET A 1 -3.85 -12.04 -4.02
N PHE A 2 -3.45 -11.24 -5.02
CA PHE A 2 -2.44 -10.18 -4.84
C PHE A 2 -2.74 -9.17 -3.71
N GLU A 3 -4.00 -8.74 -3.54
CA GLU A 3 -4.40 -7.86 -2.41
C GLU A 3 -4.07 -8.46 -1.04
N LYS A 4 -4.30 -9.77 -0.88
CA LYS A 4 -4.01 -10.45 0.38
C LYS A 4 -2.51 -10.52 0.65
N ALA A 5 -1.70 -10.72 -0.39
CA ALA A 5 -0.25 -10.68 -0.27
C ALA A 5 0.24 -9.28 0.16
N LEU A 6 -0.38 -8.20 -0.35
CA LEU A 6 -0.04 -6.83 0.05
C LEU A 6 -0.31 -6.53 1.53
N LEU A 7 -1.28 -7.21 2.13
CA LEU A 7 -1.71 -7.02 3.52
C LEU A 7 -1.10 -8.03 4.48
N GLN A 8 -0.26 -8.95 4.01
CA GLN A 8 0.40 -9.91 4.89
C GLN A 8 1.69 -9.35 5.50
N ASN A 9 2.02 -9.87 6.68
CA ASN A 9 3.34 -9.70 7.28
C ASN A 9 4.36 -10.58 6.56
N ASN A 10 5.62 -10.12 6.49
CA ASN A 10 6.72 -10.79 5.76
C ASN A 10 6.34 -11.13 4.29
N ARG A 11 5.74 -10.16 3.61
CA ARG A 11 5.10 -10.31 2.30
C ARG A 11 6.06 -10.31 1.12
N GLU A 12 7.31 -9.95 1.31
CA GLU A 12 8.31 -9.67 0.27
C GLU A 12 8.37 -10.80 -0.76
N GLY A 13 8.56 -12.05 -0.30
CA GLY A 13 8.66 -13.20 -1.20
C GLY A 13 7.37 -13.51 -1.98
N PHE A 14 6.20 -13.24 -1.40
CA PHE A 14 4.94 -13.39 -2.12
C PHE A 14 4.75 -12.30 -3.17
N ILE A 15 5.09 -11.05 -2.83
CA ILE A 15 5.03 -9.93 -3.77
C ILE A 15 5.95 -10.20 -4.95
N ASP A 16 7.19 -10.64 -4.71
CA ASP A 16 8.15 -10.98 -5.75
C ASP A 16 7.61 -12.06 -6.70
N LEU A 17 6.97 -13.11 -6.17
CA LEU A 17 6.35 -14.15 -6.98
C LEU A 17 5.24 -13.60 -7.88
N PHE A 18 4.37 -12.74 -7.36
CA PHE A 18 3.31 -12.12 -8.16
C PHE A 18 3.87 -11.19 -9.23
N LEU A 19 4.89 -10.39 -8.91
CA LEU A 19 5.55 -9.51 -9.87
C LEU A 19 6.24 -10.31 -10.98
N ALA A 20 6.93 -11.40 -10.64
CA ALA A 20 7.56 -12.32 -11.59
C ALA A 20 6.54 -12.99 -12.52
N GLN A 21 5.33 -13.26 -12.03
CA GLN A 21 4.21 -13.79 -12.83
C GLN A 21 3.53 -12.72 -13.71
N GLY A 22 4.04 -11.49 -13.72
CA GLY A 22 3.58 -10.42 -14.61
C GLY A 22 2.47 -9.56 -14.04
N VAL A 23 2.21 -9.60 -12.73
CA VAL A 23 1.32 -8.63 -12.09
C VAL A 23 1.89 -7.23 -12.29
N ARG A 24 1.09 -6.34 -12.87
CA ARG A 24 1.46 -4.94 -13.08
C ARG A 24 0.77 -4.08 -12.04
N VAL A 25 1.54 -3.54 -11.10
CA VAL A 25 1.03 -2.73 -9.97
C VAL A 25 0.17 -1.57 -10.46
N HIS A 26 0.60 -0.84 -11.49
CA HIS A 26 -0.16 0.29 -12.07
C HIS A 26 -1.49 -0.12 -12.72
N LYS A 27 -1.66 -1.38 -13.15
CA LYS A 27 -2.95 -1.90 -13.65
C LYS A 27 -3.82 -2.43 -12.53
N TYR A 28 -3.20 -2.90 -11.46
CA TYR A 28 -3.92 -3.42 -10.30
C TYR A 28 -4.48 -2.27 -9.45
N LEU A 29 -3.68 -1.25 -9.16
CA LEU A 29 -4.06 -0.13 -8.31
C LEU A 29 -5.04 0.81 -9.01
N ASN A 30 -6.02 1.27 -8.24
CA ASN A 30 -6.90 2.39 -8.55
C ASN A 30 -7.24 3.10 -7.23
N HIS A 31 -7.91 4.24 -7.31
CA HIS A 31 -8.28 5.03 -6.12
C HIS A 31 -8.98 4.20 -5.03
N LYS A 32 -9.95 3.34 -5.41
CA LYS A 32 -10.71 2.53 -4.44
C LYS A 32 -9.82 1.50 -3.73
N LYS A 33 -8.97 0.81 -4.48
CA LYS A 33 -8.06 -0.20 -3.92
C LYS A 33 -6.95 0.42 -3.09
N LEU A 34 -6.42 1.56 -3.51
CA LEU A 34 -5.41 2.28 -2.75
C LEU A 34 -5.96 2.72 -1.39
N LYS A 35 -7.17 3.30 -1.38
CA LYS A 35 -7.88 3.65 -0.14
C LYS A 35 -8.09 2.41 0.75
N LEU A 36 -8.56 1.29 0.19
CA LEU A 36 -8.78 0.06 0.95
C LEU A 36 -7.48 -0.51 1.55
N LEU A 37 -6.38 -0.50 0.80
CA LEU A 37 -5.07 -0.96 1.28
C LEU A 37 -4.59 -0.08 2.44
N PHE A 38 -4.79 1.23 2.33
CA PHE A 38 -4.47 2.17 3.41
C PHE A 38 -5.33 1.93 4.66
N GLU A 39 -6.65 1.75 4.50
CA GLU A 39 -7.56 1.46 5.61
C GLU A 39 -7.24 0.15 6.34
N LYS A 40 -6.64 -0.82 5.64
CA LYS A 40 -6.25 -2.13 6.17
C LYS A 40 -4.78 -2.25 6.53
N ALA A 41 -3.97 -1.22 6.33
CA ALA A 41 -2.57 -1.26 6.72
C ALA A 41 -2.46 -1.39 8.24
N ASP A 42 -1.59 -2.28 8.69
CA ASP A 42 -1.28 -2.47 10.12
C ASP A 42 -0.66 -1.20 10.73
N ASP A 43 0.19 -0.52 9.96
CA ASP A 43 0.79 0.77 10.32
C ASP A 43 0.37 1.85 9.31
N LYS A 44 -0.64 2.64 9.71
CA LYS A 44 -1.10 3.80 8.94
C LYS A 44 -0.23 5.02 9.18
N GLU A 45 0.45 5.07 10.32
CA GLU A 45 1.22 6.22 10.78
C GLU A 45 2.50 6.38 9.95
N PHE A 46 3.14 5.28 9.56
CA PHE A 46 4.24 5.31 8.59
C PHE A 46 3.83 5.99 7.28
N PHE A 47 2.67 5.63 6.72
CA PHE A 47 2.22 6.22 5.46
C PHE A 47 1.86 7.70 5.62
N VAL A 48 1.23 8.09 6.73
CA VAL A 48 0.92 9.50 7.00
C VAL A 48 2.21 10.31 7.17
N SER A 49 3.08 9.92 8.11
CA SER A 49 4.28 10.69 8.46
C SER A 49 5.34 10.70 7.35
N VAL A 50 5.62 9.54 6.73
CA VAL A 50 6.71 9.42 5.75
C VAL A 50 6.22 9.78 4.35
N CYS A 51 5.11 9.20 3.91
CA CYS A 51 4.65 9.40 2.53
C CYS A 51 3.87 10.71 2.36
N LEU A 52 2.81 10.94 3.15
CA LEU A 52 1.95 12.11 2.98
C LEU A 52 2.64 13.39 3.46
N GLU A 53 3.11 13.41 4.71
CA GLU A 53 3.70 14.60 5.31
C GLU A 53 5.13 14.83 4.81
N GLY A 54 5.97 13.79 4.84
CA GLY A 54 7.38 13.89 4.46
C GLY A 54 7.61 14.12 2.96
N VAL A 55 7.15 13.19 2.12
CA VAL A 55 7.43 13.23 0.67
C VAL A 55 6.49 14.19 -0.07
N LEU A 56 5.20 14.16 0.26
CA LEU A 56 4.18 14.94 -0.47
C LEU A 56 3.89 16.31 0.16
N GLY A 57 4.36 16.58 1.38
CA GLY A 57 4.11 17.85 2.07
C GLY A 57 2.64 18.08 2.46
N ILE A 58 1.82 17.03 2.47
CA ILE A 58 0.40 17.09 2.80
C ILE A 58 0.26 16.92 4.31
N ILE A 59 -0.16 17.97 5.02
CA ILE A 59 -0.40 17.93 6.46
C ILE A 59 -1.74 17.22 6.70
N TRP A 60 -1.72 16.07 7.37
CA TRP A 60 -2.93 15.34 7.71
C TRP A 60 -3.44 15.79 9.09
N VAL A 61 -4.45 16.67 9.10
CA VAL A 61 -5.09 17.10 10.35
C VAL A 61 -6.24 16.14 10.65
N SER A 62 -6.02 15.21 11.58
CA SER A 62 -7.05 14.34 12.13
C SER A 62 -8.14 15.19 12.79
N MET A 63 -9.39 15.14 12.30
CA MET A 63 -10.59 15.52 13.07
C MET A 63 -11.15 14.30 13.78
#